data_AF-A0A970R1B1-F1
#
_entry.id   AF-A0A970R1B1-F1
#
_cell.length_a   1.000
_cell.length_b   1.000
_cell.length_c   1.000
_cell.angle_alpha   90.00
_cell.angle_beta   90.00
_cell.angle_gamma   90.00
#
_symmetry.space_group_name_H-M   'P 1'
#
loop_
_entity.id
_entity.type
_entity.pdbx_description
1 polymer ?
#
loop_
_entity_poly.entity_id
_entity_poly.type
_entity_poly.pdbx_seq_one_letter_code
_entity_poly.pdbx_strand_id
1 'polypeptide(L)' 'MDDFRKMSQAELSTKLKELKELYDEVEEERHIVLGQENLHLHAAIAKNYEEEIKDIQDKIGQIEALLK' A
#
# COMPACT_ATOMS: atom_id res chain seq x y z
N MET A 1 -8.22 -10.76 6.92
CA MET A 1 -6.77 -10.97 6.96
C MET A 1 -6.45 -11.94 5.85
N ASP A 2 -5.82 -11.46 4.78
CA ASP A 2 -5.41 -12.31 3.66
C ASP A 2 -4.42 -13.35 4.16
N ASP A 3 -4.68 -14.63 3.86
CA ASP A 3 -3.84 -15.74 4.33
C ASP A 3 -2.81 -16.08 3.25
N PHE A 4 -1.79 -15.22 3.13
CA PHE A 4 -0.72 -15.33 2.14
C PHE A 4 0.04 -16.67 2.19
N ARG A 5 -0.02 -17.39 3.32
CA ARG A 5 0.63 -18.69 3.51
C ARG A 5 0.09 -19.80 2.61
N LYS A 6 -1.11 -19.61 2.03
CA LYS A 6 -1.74 -20.58 1.12
C LYS A 6 -1.38 -20.35 -0.35
N MET A 7 -0.74 -19.23 -0.67
CA MET A 7 -0.33 -18.88 -2.03
C MET A 7 0.98 -19.59 -2.41
N SER A 8 1.10 -19.98 -3.67
CA SER A 8 2.36 -20.44 -4.25
C SER A 8 3.38 -19.30 -4.36
N GLN A 9 4.66 -19.63 -4.54
CA GLN A 9 5.70 -18.61 -4.76
C GLN A 9 5.43 -17.72 -5.98
N ALA A 10 4.83 -18.27 -7.04
CA ALA A 10 4.46 -17.50 -8.22
C ALA A 10 3.33 -16.52 -7.91
N GLU A 11 2.30 -16.96 -7.19
CA GLU A 11 1.20 -16.09 -6.75
C GLU A 11 1.69 -15.01 -5.78
N LEU A 12 2.54 -15.36 -4.82
CA LEU A 12 3.18 -14.40 -3.91
C LEU A 12 4.01 -13.37 -4.65
N SER A 13 4.77 -13.77 -5.68
CA SER A 13 5.58 -12.85 -6.48
C SER A 13 4.72 -11.89 -7.30
N THR A 14 3.65 -12.40 -7.93
CA THR A 14 2.67 -11.56 -8.63
C THR A 14 2.00 -10.60 -7.66
N LYS A 15 1.57 -11.10 -6.49
CA LYS A 15 0.90 -10.27 -5.50
C LYS A 15 1.80 -9.20 -4.91
N LEU A 16 3.08 -9.53 -4.69
CA LEU A 16 4.09 -8.58 -4.28
C LEU A 16 4.25 -7.46 -5.30
N LYS A 17 4.26 -7.80 -6.59
CA LYS A 17 4.33 -6.81 -7.67
C LYS A 17 3.09 -5.91 -7.67
N GLU A 18 1.90 -6.49 -7.61
CA GLU A 18 0.64 -5.73 -7.53
C GLU A 18 0.61 -4.76 -6.35
N LEU A 19 1.05 -5.20 -5.17
CA LEU A 19 1.07 -4.35 -3.98
C LEU A 19 2.10 -3.21 -4.07
N LYS A 20 3.22 -3.44 -4.75
CA LYS A 20 4.22 -2.39 -5.00
C LYS A 20 3.71 -1.36 -6.01
N GLU A 21 3.06 -1.81 -7.08
CA GLU A 21 2.40 -0.92 -8.04
C GLU A 21 1.29 -0.10 -7.37
N LEU A 22 0.47 -0.73 -6.52
CA LEU A 22 -0.56 -0.05 -5.74
C LEU A 22 0.05 0.96 -4.74
N TYR A 23 1.15 0.60 -4.08
CA TYR A 23 1.85 1.52 -3.18
C TYR A 23 2.27 2.80 -3.93
N ASP A 24 2.87 2.65 -5.11
CA ASP A 24 3.33 3.78 -5.92
C ASP A 24 2.14 4.66 -6.37
N GLU A 25 1.03 4.05 -6.81
CA GLU A 25 -0.20 4.75 -7.19
C GLU A 25 -0.78 5.56 -6.03
N VAL A 26 -0.90 4.96 -4.84
CA VAL A 26 -1.44 5.61 -3.64
C VAL A 26 -0.52 6.75 -3.15
N GLU A 27 0.81 6.58 -3.23
CA GLU A 27 1.75 7.65 -2.90
C GLU A 27 1.67 8.82 -3.87
N GLU A 28 1.52 8.55 -5.17
CA GLU A 28 1.34 9.59 -6.19
C GLU A 28 0.03 10.35 -5.97
N GLU A 29 -1.08 9.62 -5.73
CA GLU A 29 -2.38 10.22 -5.43
C GLU A 29 -2.32 11.09 -4.18
N ARG A 30 -1.71 10.58 -3.09
CA ARG A 30 -1.49 11.32 -1.86
C ARG A 30 -0.72 12.62 -2.14
N HIS A 31 0.32 12.57 -2.95
CA HIS A 31 1.11 13.75 -3.30
C HIS A 31 0.28 14.80 -4.07
N ILE A 32 -0.51 14.36 -5.04
CA ILE A 32 -1.38 15.24 -5.82
C ILE A 32 -2.46 15.87 -4.93
N VAL A 33 -3.16 15.06 -4.13
CA VAL A 33 -4.30 15.48 -3.31
C VAL A 33 -3.86 16.39 -2.17
N LEU A 34 -2.77 16.07 -1.48
CA LEU A 34 -2.22 16.92 -0.42
C LEU A 34 -1.43 18.12 -0.96
N GLY A 35 -1.07 18.13 -2.24
CA GLY A 35 -0.42 19.26 -2.91
C GLY A 35 -1.39 20.37 -3.35
N GLN A 36 -2.70 20.11 -3.36
CA GLN A 36 -3.72 21.12 -3.68
C GLN A 36 -3.97 22.04 -2.48
N GLU A 37 -4.08 23.36 -2.66
CA GLU A 37 -4.23 24.37 -1.58
C GLU A 37 -5.58 24.34 -0.81
N ASN A 38 -6.21 23.19 -0.65
CA ASN A 38 -7.45 23.00 0.14
C ASN A 38 -7.17 22.54 1.57
N LEU A 39 -6.55 23.43 2.37
CA LEU A 39 -6.08 23.22 3.75
C LEU A 39 -7.09 22.54 4.70
N HIS A 40 -8.40 22.72 4.50
CA HIS A 40 -9.44 22.15 5.36
C HIS A 40 -9.58 20.62 5.27
N LEU A 41 -9.12 20.00 4.18
CA LEU A 41 -9.24 18.56 3.96
C LEU A 41 -7.97 17.77 4.33
N HIS A 42 -6.86 18.46 4.62
CA HIS A 42 -5.53 17.85 4.65
C HIS A 42 -5.34 16.85 5.78
N ALA A 43 -5.79 17.15 7.00
CA ALA A 43 -5.47 16.30 8.16
C ALA A 43 -6.18 14.93 8.13
N ALA A 44 -7.47 14.91 7.78
CA ALA A 44 -8.23 13.67 7.72
C ALA A 44 -7.84 12.83 6.50
N ILE A 45 -7.65 13.47 5.34
CA ILE A 45 -7.24 12.79 4.11
C ILE A 45 -5.80 12.28 4.23
N ALA A 46 -4.87 13.06 4.78
CA ALA A 46 -3.49 12.61 5.01
C ALA A 46 -3.46 11.39 5.92
N LYS A 47 -4.26 11.38 6.99
CA LYS A 47 -4.37 10.23 7.89
C LYS A 47 -4.89 8.98 7.18
N ASN A 48 -5.91 9.11 6.33
CA ASN A 48 -6.43 7.98 5.56
C ASN A 48 -5.36 7.38 4.65
N TYR A 49 -4.62 8.23 3.91
CA TYR A 49 -3.52 7.74 3.08
C TYR A 49 -2.40 7.11 3.90
N GLU A 50 -2.05 7.67 5.06
CA GLU A 50 -1.06 7.06 5.97
C GLU A 50 -1.49 5.68 6.46
N GLU A 51 -2.78 5.50 6.80
CA GLU A 51 -3.33 4.20 7.20
C GLU A 51 -3.32 3.19 6.04
N GLU A 52 -3.67 3.63 4.84
CA GLU A 52 -3.67 2.80 3.63
C GLU A 52 -2.26 2.38 3.20
N ILE A 53 -1.33 3.34 3.14
CA ILE A 53 0.09 3.10 2.86
C ILE A 53 0.67 2.10 3.86
N LYS A 54 0.35 2.26 5.15
CA LYS A 54 0.82 1.36 6.19
C LYS A 54 0.28 -0.06 6.02
N ASP A 55 -0.99 -0.22 5.66
CA ASP A 55 -1.60 -1.53 5.40
C ASP A 55 -0.94 -2.21 4.19
N ILE A 56 -0.69 -1.44 3.11
CA ILE A 56 0.02 -1.95 1.92
C ILE A 56 1.44 -2.39 2.28
N GLN A 57 2.19 -1.57 3.03
CA GLN A 57 3.54 -1.90 3.47
C GLN A 57 3.58 -3.14 4.38
N ASP A 58 2.61 -3.30 5.29
CA ASP A 58 2.51 -4.48 6.14
C ASP A 58 2.27 -5.75 5.32
N LYS A 59 1.36 -5.68 4.33
CA LYS A 59 1.11 -6.78 3.38
C LYS A 59 2.35 -7.12 2.55
N ILE A 60 3.07 -6.12 2.05
CA ILE A 60 4.34 -6.31 1.33
C ILE A 60 5.34 -7.05 2.23
N GLY A 61 5.54 -6.58 3.47
CA GLY A 61 6.47 -7.19 4.42
C GLY A 61 6.10 -8.64 4.76
N GLN A 62 4.81 -8.95 4.90
CA GLN A 62 4.33 -10.31 5.10
C GLN A 62 4.65 -11.22 3.91
N ILE A 63 4.43 -10.75 2.67
CA ILE A 63 4.73 -11.53 1.47
C ILE A 63 6.24 -11.70 1.26
N GLU A 64 7.03 -10.64 1.48
CA GLU A 64 8.49 -10.72 1.38
C GLU A 64 9.10 -11.67 2.43
N ALA A 65 8.51 -11.75 3.63
CA ALA A 65 8.91 -12.72 4.63
C ALA A 65 8.59 -14.18 4.23
N LEU A 66 7.55 -14.41 3.42
CA LEU A 66 7.17 -15.74 2.92
C LEU A 66 7.97 -16.16 1.67
N LEU A 67 8.50 -15.20 0.91
CA LEU A 67 9.35 -15.45 -0.26
C LEU A 67 10.83 -15.67 0.09
N LYS A 68 11.22 -15.44 1.35
CA LYS A 68 12.59 -15.56 1.87
C LYS A 68 12.94 -17.00 2.26
#